data_AF-A0A1E7FEN5-F1
#
_entry.id   AF-A0A1E7FEN5-F1
#
_cell.length_a   1.000
_cell.length_b   1.000
_cell.length_c   1.000
_cell.angle_alpha   90.00
_cell.angle_beta   90.00
_cell.angle_gamma   90.00
#
_symmetry.space_group_name_H-M   'P 1'
#
loop_
_entity.id
_entity.type
_entity.pdbx_description
1 polymer ?
#
loop_
_entity_poly.entity_id
_entity_poly.type
_entity_poly.pdbx_seq_one_letter_code
_entity_poly.pdbx_strand_id
1 'polypeptide(L)'
;MDPYSSQQYPSPQQQQQKQQQKKKKKVQVPLTCRDQNWMNVFKRLVAYQKEHHTTRVPRTYNKDSRLGRWVFQQREEKKNMTVDKRLLLDSIDFDWDVPTRAPTMPWTVMYQQLAEYYRKNNTTMLTKKNGSDNRLFSWCSGQRERYRKKNMPDDQVKLLNDLHFDFEHSLNNTWMEKYKLMMKYKEDNGTTRAPKSHPELGQWVANQRQRKPNLKKERIELLDKIDFDWTKGHTPDTVWNGFVKAKDEASV
;
A
#
# COMPACT_ATOMS: atom_id res chain seq x y z
N MET A 1 -90.97 13.36 -23.98
CA MET A 1 -90.08 13.42 -22.79
C MET A 1 -88.71 12.96 -23.27
N ASP A 2 -87.98 13.85 -23.94
CA ASP A 2 -86.66 13.56 -24.49
C ASP A 2 -85.57 14.11 -23.55
N PRO A 3 -84.74 13.25 -22.94
CA PRO A 3 -83.71 13.68 -22.02
C PRO A 3 -82.44 14.04 -22.82
N TYR A 4 -82.39 15.29 -23.31
CA TYR A 4 -81.11 15.91 -23.65
C TYR A 4 -80.30 16.11 -22.36
N SER A 5 -79.47 15.11 -22.03
CA SER A 5 -78.43 15.26 -21.00
C SER A 5 -77.15 15.73 -21.67
N SER A 6 -76.88 17.03 -21.50
CA SER A 6 -75.70 17.74 -21.98
C SER A 6 -74.40 17.11 -21.45
N GLN A 7 -73.78 16.22 -22.24
CA GLN A 7 -72.39 15.82 -22.00
C GLN A 7 -71.46 16.97 -22.45
N GLN A 8 -71.02 17.79 -21.50
CA GLN A 8 -69.99 18.80 -21.72
C GLN A 8 -68.65 18.11 -22.04
N TYR A 9 -68.25 18.16 -23.31
CA TYR A 9 -66.90 17.78 -23.71
C TYR A 9 -65.91 18.90 -23.33
N PRO A 10 -64.76 18.56 -22.72
CA PRO A 10 -63.79 19.57 -22.30
C PRO A 10 -63.15 20.26 -23.51
N SER A 11 -63.15 21.60 -23.46
CA SER A 11 -62.57 22.49 -24.49
C SER A 11 -61.10 22.16 -24.78
N PRO A 12 -60.60 22.38 -26.01
CA PRO A 12 -59.19 22.20 -26.38
C PRO A 12 -58.19 22.88 -25.42
N GLN A 13 -58.59 23.98 -24.78
CA GLN A 13 -57.77 24.67 -23.77
C GLN A 13 -57.67 23.88 -22.44
N GLN A 14 -58.73 23.17 -22.03
CA GLN A 14 -58.72 22.30 -20.85
C GLN A 14 -57.90 21.01 -21.10
N GLN A 15 -57.83 20.56 -22.35
CA GLN A 15 -56.98 19.44 -22.76
C GLN A 15 -55.49 19.84 -22.83
N GLN A 16 -55.19 21.06 -23.31
CA GLN A 16 -53.83 21.62 -23.28
C GLN A 16 -53.34 21.90 -21.85
N GLN A 17 -54.18 22.37 -20.93
CA GLN A 17 -53.80 22.53 -19.52
C GLN A 17 -53.53 21.19 -18.83
N LYS A 18 -54.30 20.13 -19.12
CA LYS A 18 -54.00 18.76 -18.63
C LYS A 18 -52.70 18.19 -19.21
N GLN A 19 -52.33 18.52 -20.44
CA GLN A 19 -51.04 18.13 -21.03
C GLN A 19 -49.86 18.95 -20.49
N GLN A 20 -50.05 20.24 -20.17
CA GLN A 20 -49.02 21.08 -19.54
C GLN A 20 -48.80 20.71 -18.06
N GLN A 21 -49.85 20.31 -17.32
CA GLN A 21 -49.71 19.80 -15.94
C GLN A 21 -49.02 18.42 -15.88
N LYS A 22 -49.07 17.61 -16.95
CA LYS A 22 -48.28 16.36 -17.06
C LYS A 22 -46.78 16.59 -17.29
N LYS A 23 -46.34 17.78 -17.69
CA LYS A 23 -44.91 18.11 -17.94
C LYS A 23 -44.17 18.79 -16.78
N LYS A 24 -44.80 18.94 -15.60
CA LYS A 24 -44.15 19.52 -14.40
C LYS A 24 -44.27 18.66 -13.13
N LYS A 25 -44.17 17.34 -13.25
CA LYS A 25 -43.76 16.51 -12.10
C LYS A 25 -42.32 16.08 -12.32
N LYS A 26 -41.38 16.80 -11.72
CA LYS A 26 -40.07 16.24 -11.38
C LYS A 26 -40.35 15.02 -10.50
N VAL A 27 -40.32 13.84 -11.10
CA VAL A 27 -40.27 12.59 -10.34
C VAL A 27 -38.93 12.64 -9.62
N GLN A 28 -38.94 13.06 -8.37
CA GLN A 28 -37.77 12.98 -7.51
C GLN A 28 -37.63 11.52 -7.10
N VAL A 29 -37.07 10.71 -8.00
CA VAL A 29 -36.67 9.34 -7.67
C VAL A 29 -35.62 9.47 -6.57
N PRO A 30 -35.84 8.93 -5.36
CA PRO A 30 -34.84 9.01 -4.30
C PRO A 30 -33.59 8.28 -4.76
N LEU A 31 -32.52 9.04 -5.04
CA LEU A 31 -31.21 8.45 -5.29
C LEU A 31 -30.84 7.64 -4.04
N THR A 32 -30.42 6.40 -4.23
CA THR A 32 -29.98 5.57 -3.09
C THR A 32 -28.78 6.25 -2.41
N CYS A 33 -28.54 5.96 -1.13
CA CYS A 33 -27.37 6.51 -0.42
C CYS A 33 -26.03 6.19 -1.13
N ARG A 34 -25.99 5.11 -1.92
CA ARG A 34 -24.86 4.70 -2.75
C ARG A 34 -24.70 5.62 -3.97
N ASP A 35 -25.79 6.07 -4.57
CA ASP A 35 -25.76 7.02 -5.69
C ASP A 35 -25.41 8.45 -5.25
N GLN A 36 -25.84 8.84 -4.03
CA GLN A 36 -25.43 10.12 -3.42
C GLN A 36 -23.90 10.18 -3.23
N ASN A 37 -23.31 9.09 -2.70
CA ASN A 37 -21.87 8.99 -2.51
C ASN A 37 -21.10 8.99 -3.83
N TRP A 38 -21.60 8.28 -4.84
CA TRP A 38 -21.02 8.28 -6.18
C TRP A 38 -21.04 9.69 -6.77
N MET A 39 -22.19 10.37 -6.69
CA MET A 39 -22.37 11.74 -7.21
C MET A 39 -21.46 12.75 -6.49
N ASN A 40 -21.24 12.60 -5.19
CA ASN A 40 -20.32 13.44 -4.43
C ASN A 40 -18.87 13.31 -4.93
N VAL A 41 -18.42 12.09 -5.26
CA VAL A 41 -17.06 11.90 -5.81
C VAL A 41 -16.98 12.33 -7.27
N PHE A 42 -18.04 12.13 -8.05
CA PHE A 42 -18.15 12.67 -9.41
C PHE A 42 -17.99 14.19 -9.44
N LYS A 43 -18.64 14.94 -8.54
CA LYS A 43 -18.45 16.40 -8.42
C LYS A 43 -17.00 16.79 -8.13
N ARG A 44 -16.26 15.99 -7.36
CA ARG A 44 -14.83 16.21 -7.09
C ARG A 44 -13.99 15.96 -8.34
N LEU A 45 -14.35 14.99 -9.18
CA LEU A 45 -13.72 14.78 -10.48
C LEU A 45 -13.97 15.97 -11.43
N VAL A 46 -15.19 16.51 -11.46
CA VAL A 46 -15.51 17.72 -12.24
C VAL A 46 -14.66 18.91 -11.79
N ALA A 47 -14.51 19.11 -10.48
CA ALA A 47 -13.63 20.15 -9.93
C ALA A 47 -12.17 19.93 -10.33
N TYR A 48 -11.67 18.68 -10.26
CA TYR A 48 -10.33 18.31 -10.71
C TYR A 48 -10.12 18.58 -12.19
N GLN A 49 -11.09 18.23 -13.05
CA GLN A 49 -11.02 18.48 -14.48
C GLN A 49 -10.96 19.99 -14.76
N LYS A 50 -11.72 20.80 -14.02
CA LYS A 50 -11.69 22.26 -14.17
C LYS A 50 -10.33 22.85 -13.79
N GLU A 51 -9.68 22.32 -12.74
CA GLU A 51 -8.35 22.76 -12.28
C GLU A 51 -7.21 22.29 -13.20
N HIS A 52 -7.28 21.05 -13.68
CA HIS A 52 -6.16 20.38 -14.36
C HIS A 52 -6.38 20.15 -15.86
N HIS A 53 -7.54 20.51 -16.39
CA HIS A 53 -7.96 20.28 -17.78
C HIS A 53 -7.86 18.81 -18.21
N THR A 54 -7.96 17.88 -17.26
CA THR A 54 -7.85 16.45 -17.49
C THR A 54 -8.64 15.64 -16.48
N THR A 55 -9.10 14.47 -16.88
CA THR A 55 -9.72 13.46 -15.99
C THR A 55 -8.72 12.39 -15.53
N ARG A 56 -7.43 12.57 -15.85
CA ARG A 56 -6.31 11.69 -15.47
C ARG A 56 -5.88 11.92 -14.02
N VAL A 57 -6.70 11.48 -13.07
CA VAL A 57 -6.34 11.53 -11.64
C VAL A 57 -5.39 10.38 -11.28
N PRO A 58 -4.20 10.65 -10.68
CA PRO A 58 -3.32 9.60 -10.18
C PRO A 58 -3.99 8.74 -9.09
N ARG A 59 -3.76 7.42 -9.09
CA ARG A 59 -4.30 6.51 -8.04
C ARG A 59 -3.88 6.93 -6.63
N THR A 60 -2.67 7.48 -6.48
CA THR A 60 -2.10 7.97 -5.22
C THR A 60 -2.15 9.49 -5.14
N TYR A 61 -3.23 10.11 -5.63
CA TYR A 61 -3.40 11.56 -5.57
C TYR A 61 -3.41 12.05 -4.11
N ASN A 62 -2.36 12.76 -3.69
CA ASN A 62 -2.13 13.09 -2.29
C ASN A 62 -3.14 14.10 -1.72
N LYS A 63 -3.61 15.05 -2.54
CA LYS A 63 -4.65 16.02 -2.12
C LYS A 63 -5.99 15.32 -1.86
N ASP A 64 -6.25 14.21 -2.54
CA ASP A 64 -7.51 13.47 -2.45
C ASP A 64 -7.36 11.99 -2.84
N SER A 65 -6.92 11.18 -1.89
CA SER A 65 -6.67 9.75 -2.11
C SER A 65 -7.94 8.96 -2.43
N ARG A 66 -9.12 9.46 -2.00
CA ARG A 66 -10.42 8.83 -2.27
C ARG A 66 -10.83 9.05 -3.73
N LEU A 67 -10.62 10.25 -4.27
CA LEU A 67 -10.86 10.54 -5.69
C LEU A 67 -9.97 9.68 -6.59
N GLY A 68 -8.66 9.60 -6.30
CA GLY A 68 -7.72 8.79 -7.07
C GLY A 68 -8.11 7.31 -7.13
N ARG A 69 -8.53 6.74 -5.99
CA ARG A 69 -9.01 5.34 -5.94
C ARG A 69 -10.35 5.15 -6.66
N TRP A 70 -11.26 6.11 -6.55
CA TRP A 70 -12.57 6.05 -7.18
C TRP A 70 -12.47 6.14 -8.71
N VAL A 71 -11.65 7.04 -9.24
CA VAL A 71 -11.38 7.17 -10.69
C VAL A 71 -10.79 5.88 -11.25
N PHE A 72 -9.84 5.28 -10.52
CA PHE A 72 -9.30 3.95 -10.85
C PHE A 72 -10.41 2.89 -10.90
N GLN A 73 -11.29 2.84 -9.90
CA GLN A 73 -12.39 1.89 -9.84
C GLN A 73 -13.37 2.08 -11.02
N GLN A 74 -13.67 3.31 -11.42
CA GLN A 74 -14.57 3.56 -12.56
C GLN A 74 -14.02 2.96 -13.86
N ARG A 75 -12.70 3.07 -14.09
CA ARG A 75 -12.05 2.47 -15.27
C ARG A 75 -12.11 0.94 -15.27
N GLU A 76 -11.87 0.30 -14.13
CA GLU A 76 -11.96 -1.16 -13.98
C GLU A 76 -13.39 -1.68 -14.14
N GLU A 77 -14.36 -0.93 -13.63
CA GLU A 77 -15.79 -1.29 -13.68
C GLU A 77 -16.47 -0.89 -14.99
N LYS A 78 -15.75 -0.37 -16.01
CA LYS A 78 -16.32 0.10 -17.29
C LYS A 78 -17.28 -0.91 -17.92
N LYS A 79 -16.98 -2.21 -17.84
CA LYS A 79 -17.82 -3.30 -18.38
C LYS A 79 -19.07 -3.61 -17.56
N ASN A 80 -19.06 -3.30 -16.26
CA ASN A 80 -20.12 -3.64 -15.29
C ASN A 80 -20.87 -2.38 -14.80
N MET A 81 -20.63 -1.23 -15.42
CA MET A 81 -21.19 0.06 -15.02
C MET A 81 -22.61 0.26 -15.58
N THR A 82 -23.47 0.95 -14.82
CA THR A 82 -24.79 1.34 -15.30
C THR A 82 -24.69 2.39 -16.42
N VAL A 83 -25.67 2.38 -17.33
CA VAL A 83 -25.73 3.32 -18.47
C VAL A 83 -25.66 4.77 -18.00
N ASP A 84 -26.41 5.14 -16.96
CA ASP A 84 -26.44 6.52 -16.45
C ASP A 84 -25.07 7.01 -15.93
N LYS A 85 -24.32 6.14 -15.24
CA LYS A 85 -22.99 6.48 -14.70
C LYS A 85 -21.98 6.63 -15.83
N ARG A 86 -22.09 5.80 -16.86
CA ARG A 86 -21.27 5.90 -18.06
C ARG A 86 -21.54 7.19 -18.81
N LEU A 87 -22.80 7.54 -19.04
CA LEU A 87 -23.18 8.80 -19.72
C LEU A 87 -22.68 10.04 -18.95
N LEU A 88 -22.73 10.03 -17.62
CA LEU A 88 -22.21 11.13 -16.81
C LEU A 88 -20.70 11.28 -16.89
N LEU A 89 -19.95 10.17 -16.98
CA LEU A 89 -18.50 10.21 -17.16
C LEU A 89 -18.14 10.62 -18.60
N ASP A 90 -18.86 10.11 -19.59
CA ASP A 90 -18.68 10.49 -20.99
C ASP A 90 -18.98 11.99 -21.20
N SER A 91 -19.93 12.57 -20.47
CA SER A 91 -20.25 14.01 -20.58
C SER A 91 -19.17 14.96 -20.06
N ILE A 92 -18.11 14.43 -19.43
CA ILE A 92 -16.95 15.20 -18.99
C ILE A 92 -15.68 14.75 -19.72
N ASP A 93 -15.81 14.14 -20.91
CA ASP A 93 -14.68 13.59 -21.68
C ASP A 93 -13.77 12.72 -20.81
N PHE A 94 -14.39 11.82 -20.03
CA PHE A 94 -13.64 10.95 -19.13
C PHE A 94 -12.74 10.01 -19.91
N ASP A 95 -11.44 10.10 -19.64
CA ASP A 95 -10.44 9.26 -20.29
C ASP A 95 -10.48 7.85 -19.70
N TRP A 96 -11.09 6.94 -20.47
CA TRP A 96 -11.22 5.53 -20.13
C TRP A 96 -9.96 4.72 -20.36
N ASP A 97 -9.08 5.17 -21.26
CA ASP A 97 -7.97 4.37 -21.80
C ASP A 97 -6.62 4.76 -21.18
N VAL A 98 -6.67 5.36 -19.99
CA VAL A 98 -5.49 5.62 -19.16
C VAL A 98 -4.95 4.28 -18.64
N PRO A 99 -3.66 3.96 -18.85
CA PRO A 99 -3.03 2.81 -18.25
C PRO A 99 -3.27 2.82 -16.73
N THR A 100 -4.01 1.82 -16.23
CA THR A 100 -4.46 1.73 -14.84
C THR A 100 -3.32 1.52 -13.85
N ARG A 101 -2.14 1.17 -14.38
CA ARG A 101 -0.85 1.18 -13.70
C ARG A 101 -0.02 2.30 -14.32
N ALA A 102 0.67 3.08 -13.48
CA ALA A 102 1.71 3.97 -13.97
C ALA A 102 2.60 3.17 -14.95
N PRO A 103 3.04 3.76 -16.08
CA PRO A 103 3.94 3.09 -16.98
C PRO A 103 5.06 2.46 -16.17
N THR A 104 5.28 1.16 -16.36
CA THR A 104 6.42 0.51 -15.72
C THR A 104 7.64 1.23 -16.26
N MET A 105 8.36 1.96 -15.39
CA MET A 105 9.58 2.65 -15.80
C MET A 105 10.51 1.60 -16.43
N PRO A 106 11.22 1.94 -17.51
CA PRO A 106 12.20 1.03 -18.08
C PRO A 106 13.16 0.53 -16.99
N TRP A 107 13.55 -0.75 -17.04
CA TRP A 107 14.40 -1.37 -16.03
C TRP A 107 15.68 -0.55 -15.80
N THR A 108 16.25 -0.01 -16.87
CA THR A 108 17.44 0.85 -16.88
C THR A 108 17.27 2.11 -16.03
N VAL A 109 16.10 2.75 -16.06
CA VAL A 109 15.85 3.96 -15.27
C VAL A 109 15.76 3.62 -13.77
N MET A 110 15.10 2.51 -13.43
CA MET A 110 15.02 2.05 -12.04
C MET A 110 16.39 1.61 -11.50
N TYR A 111 17.19 0.96 -12.35
CA TYR A 111 18.57 0.61 -12.05
C TYR A 111 19.43 1.86 -11.78
N GLN A 112 19.34 2.89 -12.62
CA GLN A 112 20.05 4.16 -12.42
C GLN A 112 19.66 4.84 -11.10
N GLN A 113 18.37 4.83 -10.75
CA GLN A 113 17.91 5.34 -9.45
C GLN A 113 18.48 4.54 -8.27
N LEU A 114 18.57 3.22 -8.39
CA LEU A 114 19.21 2.37 -7.39
C LEU A 114 20.70 2.66 -7.27
N ALA A 115 21.41 2.83 -8.40
CA ALA A 115 22.84 3.16 -8.41
C ALA A 115 23.10 4.52 -7.75
N GLU A 116 22.26 5.53 -8.02
CA GLU A 116 22.37 6.83 -7.36
C GLU A 116 22.06 6.74 -5.87
N TYR A 117 21.06 5.95 -5.49
CA TYR A 117 20.75 5.68 -4.09
C TYR A 117 21.94 5.01 -3.38
N TYR A 118 22.54 3.99 -3.99
CA TYR A 118 23.72 3.30 -3.48
C TYR A 118 24.89 4.27 -3.31
N ARG A 119 25.17 5.12 -4.31
CA ARG A 119 26.20 6.15 -4.22
C ARG A 119 26.02 7.10 -3.04
N LYS A 120 24.78 7.45 -2.70
CA LYS A 120 24.46 8.40 -1.60
C LYS A 120 24.45 7.73 -0.22
N ASN A 121 24.02 6.48 -0.13
CA ASN A 121 23.72 5.82 1.14
C ASN A 121 24.68 4.66 1.46
N ASN A 122 25.57 4.32 0.53
CA ASN A 122 26.45 3.15 0.56
C ASN A 122 25.70 1.83 0.84
N THR A 123 24.44 1.76 0.39
CA THR A 123 23.58 0.59 0.58
C THR A 123 22.50 0.53 -0.49
N THR A 124 22.12 -0.67 -0.90
CA THR A 124 20.95 -0.92 -1.77
C THR A 124 19.68 -1.19 -0.95
N MET A 125 19.75 -1.00 0.36
CA MET A 125 18.67 -1.28 1.30
C MET A 125 17.75 -0.09 1.45
N LEU A 126 16.57 -0.18 0.83
CA LEU A 126 15.54 0.83 0.97
C LEU A 126 14.66 0.50 2.17
N THR A 127 14.55 1.43 3.12
CA THR A 127 13.56 1.37 4.21
C THR A 127 12.46 2.40 3.96
N LYS A 128 11.23 2.09 4.40
CA LYS A 128 10.12 3.05 4.37
C LYS A 128 10.38 4.32 5.20
N LYS A 129 11.31 4.26 6.16
CA LYS A 129 11.71 5.40 7.01
C LYS A 129 12.70 6.34 6.32
N ASN A 130 13.53 5.85 5.40
CA ASN A 130 14.57 6.65 4.76
C ASN A 130 14.07 7.49 3.58
N GLY A 131 12.77 7.83 3.53
CA GLY A 131 12.18 8.65 2.47
C GLY A 131 12.26 8.04 1.06
N SER A 132 12.53 6.73 0.96
CA SER A 132 12.68 6.07 -0.34
C SER A 132 11.38 6.14 -1.14
N ASP A 133 11.50 6.46 -2.44
CA ASP A 133 10.38 6.37 -3.37
C ASP A 133 9.79 4.95 -3.26
N ASN A 134 8.51 4.88 -2.84
CA ASN A 134 7.77 3.63 -2.73
C ASN A 134 7.88 2.79 -4.01
N ARG A 135 8.08 3.42 -5.17
CA ARG A 135 8.32 2.76 -6.45
C ARG A 135 9.65 2.01 -6.50
N LEU A 136 10.75 2.63 -6.09
CA LEU A 136 12.08 1.99 -6.09
C LEU A 136 12.13 0.84 -5.07
N PHE A 137 11.50 1.02 -3.91
CA PHE A 137 11.32 -0.06 -2.93
C PHE A 137 10.55 -1.26 -3.51
N SER A 138 9.40 -1.01 -4.15
CA SER A 138 8.61 -2.06 -4.79
C SER A 138 9.35 -2.72 -5.94
N TRP A 139 10.11 -1.95 -6.73
CA TRP A 139 10.91 -2.49 -7.83
C TRP A 139 12.03 -3.42 -7.33
N CYS A 140 12.78 -3.01 -6.31
CA CYS A 140 13.80 -3.86 -5.68
C CYS A 140 13.19 -5.16 -5.13
N SER A 141 12.01 -5.06 -4.50
CA SER A 141 11.28 -6.22 -4.01
C SER A 141 10.90 -7.19 -5.15
N GLY A 142 10.46 -6.64 -6.28
CA GLY A 142 10.18 -7.41 -7.50
C GLY A 142 11.42 -8.07 -8.09
N GLN A 143 12.58 -7.40 -8.09
CA GLN A 143 13.84 -8.01 -8.56
C GLN A 143 14.22 -9.24 -7.72
N ARG A 144 14.12 -9.15 -6.38
CA ARG A 144 14.39 -10.29 -5.49
C ARG A 144 13.45 -11.47 -5.73
N GLU A 145 12.18 -11.20 -6.03
CA GLU A 145 11.21 -12.25 -6.36
C GLU A 145 11.55 -12.92 -7.70
N ARG A 146 11.86 -12.13 -8.73
CA ARG A 146 12.26 -12.64 -10.05
C ARG A 146 13.51 -13.50 -9.98
N TYR A 147 14.51 -13.07 -9.21
CA TYR A 147 15.72 -13.84 -8.97
C TYR A 147 15.42 -15.18 -8.29
N ARG A 148 14.62 -15.18 -7.21
CA ARG A 148 14.21 -16.42 -6.50
C ARG A 148 13.42 -17.39 -7.38
N LYS A 149 12.60 -16.86 -8.28
CA LYS A 149 11.85 -17.65 -9.28
C LYS A 149 12.70 -18.07 -10.47
N LYS A 150 14.00 -17.78 -10.47
CA LYS A 150 14.94 -18.02 -11.59
C LYS A 150 14.42 -17.44 -12.92
N ASN A 151 13.77 -16.28 -12.85
CA ASN A 151 13.15 -15.58 -13.97
C ASN A 151 13.72 -14.15 -14.12
N MET A 152 15.05 -14.06 -14.08
CA MET A 152 15.81 -12.83 -14.28
C MET A 152 16.92 -13.10 -15.33
N PRO A 153 17.08 -12.23 -16.34
CA PRO A 153 18.19 -12.32 -17.28
C PRO A 153 19.55 -12.16 -16.60
N ASP A 154 20.56 -12.90 -17.05
CA ASP A 154 21.90 -12.90 -16.46
C ASP A 154 22.56 -11.50 -16.45
N ASP A 155 22.34 -10.72 -17.51
CA ASP A 155 22.84 -9.33 -17.58
C ASP A 155 22.25 -8.45 -16.45
N GLN A 156 20.98 -8.66 -16.09
CA GLN A 156 20.35 -7.94 -14.97
C GLN A 156 20.92 -8.38 -13.63
N VAL A 157 21.24 -9.68 -13.50
CA VAL A 157 21.89 -10.22 -12.29
C VAL A 157 23.28 -9.60 -12.13
N LYS A 158 24.07 -9.58 -13.19
CA LYS A 158 25.41 -9.00 -13.19
C LYS A 158 25.40 -7.52 -12.78
N LEU A 159 24.56 -6.71 -13.42
CA LEU A 159 24.44 -5.28 -13.12
C LEU A 159 24.04 -5.00 -11.67
N LEU A 160 23.13 -5.81 -11.10
CA LEU A 160 22.72 -5.69 -9.71
C LEU A 160 23.82 -6.16 -8.74
N ASN A 161 24.57 -7.21 -9.08
CA ASN A 161 25.73 -7.64 -8.31
C ASN A 161 26.82 -6.55 -8.24
N ASP A 162 27.04 -5.80 -9.31
CA ASP A 162 28.00 -4.68 -9.34
C ASP A 162 27.62 -3.56 -8.35
N LEU A 163 26.35 -3.47 -7.96
CA LEU A 163 25.86 -2.55 -6.93
C LEU A 163 25.83 -3.19 -5.53
N HIS A 164 26.39 -4.39 -5.36
CA HIS A 164 26.26 -5.20 -4.15
C HIS A 164 24.80 -5.42 -3.73
N PHE A 165 23.90 -5.60 -4.70
CA PHE A 165 22.48 -5.77 -4.44
C PHE A 165 22.18 -7.09 -3.72
N ASP A 166 21.62 -7.01 -2.52
CA ASP A 166 21.21 -8.19 -1.75
C ASP A 166 19.91 -8.80 -2.31
N PHE A 167 20.07 -9.85 -3.13
CA PHE A 167 19.00 -10.67 -3.69
C PHE A 167 18.29 -11.53 -2.62
N GLU A 168 19.01 -11.92 -1.58
CA GLU A 168 18.53 -12.76 -0.50
C GLU A 168 17.91 -11.95 0.64
N HIS A 169 17.82 -10.62 0.48
CA HIS A 169 17.08 -9.74 1.35
C HIS A 169 15.57 -10.02 1.31
N SER A 170 15.19 -11.09 1.97
CA SER A 170 13.88 -11.30 2.54
C SER A 170 13.82 -10.50 3.84
N LEU A 171 12.62 -10.16 4.33
CA LEU A 171 12.43 -9.79 5.74
C LEU A 171 13.07 -10.83 6.70
N ASN A 172 13.40 -12.03 6.20
CA ASN A 172 14.17 -13.07 6.87
C ASN A 172 15.70 -12.83 6.99
N ASN A 173 16.32 -11.96 6.19
CA ASN A 173 17.77 -11.69 6.29
C ASN A 173 18.11 -10.87 7.55
N THR A 174 17.15 -10.07 8.02
CA THR A 174 17.22 -9.45 9.36
C THR A 174 17.30 -10.49 10.48
N TRP A 175 16.82 -11.72 10.26
CA TRP A 175 16.81 -12.73 11.32
C TRP A 175 18.21 -13.26 11.61
N MET A 176 19.03 -13.54 10.58
CA MET A 176 20.41 -14.01 10.79
C MET A 176 21.30 -12.92 11.38
N GLU A 177 21.09 -11.66 10.99
CA GLU A 177 21.79 -10.52 11.59
C GLU A 177 21.42 -10.36 13.07
N LYS A 178 20.13 -10.46 13.41
CA LYS A 178 19.67 -10.42 14.81
C LYS A 178 20.10 -11.66 15.59
N TYR A 179 20.20 -12.82 14.94
CA TYR A 179 20.78 -14.02 15.53
C TYR A 179 22.26 -13.84 15.87
N LYS A 180 23.07 -13.30 14.95
CA LYS A 180 24.48 -12.94 15.22
C LYS A 180 24.60 -11.91 16.34
N LEU A 181 23.72 -10.90 16.35
CA LEU A 181 23.68 -9.90 17.41
C LEU A 181 23.29 -10.53 18.76
N MET A 182 22.39 -11.50 18.77
CA MET A 182 22.03 -12.27 19.96
C MET A 182 23.18 -13.17 20.45
N MET A 183 23.94 -13.78 19.54
CA MET A 183 25.15 -14.54 19.91
C MET A 183 26.15 -13.64 20.64
N LYS A 184 26.43 -12.47 20.07
CA LYS A 184 27.31 -11.48 20.70
C LYS A 184 26.76 -10.99 22.04
N TYR A 185 25.46 -10.72 22.11
CA TYR A 185 24.81 -10.34 23.37
C TYR A 185 24.97 -11.43 24.45
N LYS A 186 24.82 -12.71 24.10
CA LYS A 186 25.06 -13.83 25.01
C LYS A 186 26.51 -13.89 25.46
N GLU A 187 27.46 -13.70 24.56
CA GLU A 187 28.90 -13.65 24.89
C GLU A 187 29.19 -12.52 25.88
N ASP A 188 28.64 -11.33 25.65
CA ASP A 188 28.87 -10.14 26.47
C ASP A 188 28.14 -10.18 27.83
N ASN A 189 26.97 -10.84 27.92
CA ASN A 189 26.06 -10.75 29.08
C ASN A 189 25.79 -12.10 29.77
N GLY A 190 26.31 -13.21 29.24
CA GLY A 190 26.05 -14.56 29.73
C GLY A 190 24.60 -15.05 29.58
N THR A 191 23.73 -14.29 28.90
CA THR A 191 22.29 -14.58 28.81
C THR A 191 21.70 -14.26 27.44
N THR A 192 20.64 -14.98 27.07
CA THR A 192 19.81 -14.68 25.89
C THR A 192 18.57 -13.83 26.23
N ARG A 193 18.45 -13.40 27.50
CA ARG A 193 17.38 -12.51 27.99
C ARG A 193 17.71 -11.04 27.75
N ALA A 194 17.65 -10.61 26.49
CA ALA A 194 17.75 -9.18 26.18
C ALA A 194 16.55 -8.40 26.78
N PRO A 195 16.76 -7.27 27.49
CA PRO A 195 15.70 -6.42 28.01
C PRO A 195 14.77 -5.93 26.90
N LYS A 196 13.49 -5.69 27.22
CA LYS A 196 12.54 -5.10 26.25
C LYS A 196 12.99 -3.72 25.74
N SER A 197 13.71 -2.96 26.59
CA SER A 197 14.29 -1.66 26.27
C SER A 197 15.49 -1.73 25.32
N HIS A 198 16.07 -2.93 25.08
CA HIS A 198 17.19 -3.07 24.16
C HIS A 198 16.75 -2.71 22.73
N PRO A 199 17.36 -1.69 22.09
CA PRO A 199 16.85 -1.09 20.85
C PRO A 199 16.76 -2.08 19.69
N GLU A 200 17.70 -3.03 19.64
CA GLU A 200 17.80 -3.99 18.56
C GLU A 200 17.26 -5.39 18.82
N LEU A 201 17.33 -5.89 20.07
CA LEU A 201 17.01 -7.28 20.42
C LEU A 201 15.71 -7.43 21.21
N GLY A 202 15.26 -6.40 21.95
CA GLY A 202 14.13 -6.53 22.88
C GLY A 202 12.85 -7.02 22.21
N GLN A 203 12.40 -6.31 21.17
CA GLN A 203 11.22 -6.73 20.40
C GLN A 203 11.46 -8.04 19.61
N TRP A 204 12.69 -8.26 19.13
CA TRP A 204 13.01 -9.44 18.34
C TRP A 204 12.92 -10.73 19.17
N VAL A 205 13.45 -10.72 20.40
CA VAL A 205 13.36 -11.83 21.38
C VAL A 205 11.91 -12.13 21.73
N ALA A 206 11.13 -11.08 22.04
CA ALA A 206 9.71 -11.23 22.35
C ALA A 206 8.95 -11.89 21.19
N ASN A 207 9.24 -11.48 19.96
CA ASN A 207 8.65 -12.06 18.76
C ASN A 207 9.06 -13.52 18.55
N GLN A 208 10.31 -13.92 18.84
CA GLN A 208 10.73 -15.33 18.73
C GLN A 208 9.92 -16.20 19.70
N ARG A 209 9.81 -15.78 20.96
CA ARG A 209 9.06 -16.50 22.00
C ARG A 209 7.57 -16.64 21.66
N GLN A 210 6.95 -15.56 21.19
CA GLN A 210 5.54 -15.58 20.79
C GLN A 210 5.30 -16.50 19.58
N ARG A 211 6.22 -16.49 18.62
CA ARG A 211 6.06 -17.19 17.34
C ARG A 211 6.71 -18.57 17.31
N LYS A 212 7.21 -19.10 18.43
CA LYS A 212 7.81 -20.45 18.52
C LYS A 212 6.98 -21.53 17.79
N PRO A 213 5.63 -21.60 17.94
CA PRO A 213 4.83 -22.62 17.23
C PRO A 213 4.85 -22.50 15.71
N ASN A 214 5.15 -21.32 15.17
CA ASN A 214 5.10 -20.98 13.76
C ASN A 214 6.49 -20.59 13.20
N LEU A 215 7.56 -20.89 13.94
CA LEU A 215 8.93 -20.60 13.51
C LEU A 215 9.45 -21.77 12.66
N LYS A 216 10.25 -21.45 11.65
CA LYS A 216 10.93 -22.48 10.85
C LYS A 216 11.80 -23.37 11.74
N LYS A 217 11.83 -24.67 11.45
CA LYS A 217 12.58 -25.65 12.25
C LYS A 217 14.07 -25.28 12.35
N GLU A 218 14.68 -24.86 11.26
CA GLU A 218 16.11 -24.49 11.22
C GLU A 218 16.42 -23.30 12.15
N ARG A 219 15.46 -22.41 12.36
CA ARG A 219 15.62 -21.24 13.27
C ARG A 219 15.49 -21.63 14.73
N ILE A 220 14.62 -22.59 15.04
CA ILE A 220 14.50 -23.15 16.38
C ILE A 220 15.83 -23.83 16.73
N GLU A 221 16.36 -24.67 15.84
CA GLU A 221 17.65 -25.35 16.02
C GLU A 221 18.82 -24.38 16.23
N LEU A 222 18.89 -23.28 15.47
CA LEU A 222 19.92 -22.25 15.65
C LEU A 222 19.82 -21.53 17.01
N LEU A 223 18.60 -21.24 17.47
CA LEU A 223 18.36 -20.61 18.76
C LEU A 223 18.64 -21.58 19.93
N ASP A 224 18.29 -22.85 19.78
CA ASP A 224 18.59 -23.87 20.78
C ASP A 224 20.10 -24.08 20.93
N LYS A 225 20.88 -24.00 19.85
CA LYS A 225 22.36 -24.04 19.90
C LYS A 225 23.00 -22.94 20.75
N ILE A 226 22.28 -21.86 21.00
CA ILE A 226 22.75 -20.75 21.86
C ILE A 226 22.02 -20.73 23.20
N ASP A 227 21.40 -21.82 23.62
CA ASP A 227 20.61 -21.92 24.86
C ASP A 227 19.59 -20.78 24.97
N PHE A 228 18.89 -20.51 23.86
CA PHE A 228 17.91 -19.43 23.83
C PHE A 228 16.76 -19.72 24.79
N ASP A 229 16.52 -18.78 25.70
CA ASP A 229 15.45 -18.93 26.67
C ASP A 229 14.08 -18.64 26.05
N TRP A 230 13.29 -19.71 25.91
CA TRP A 230 11.93 -19.71 25.38
C TRP A 230 10.84 -19.37 26.41
N THR A 231 11.18 -19.28 27.70
CA THR A 231 10.19 -19.05 28.77
C THR A 231 9.54 -17.67 28.66
N LYS A 232 8.25 -17.60 28.98
CA LYS A 232 7.51 -16.34 29.08
C LYS A 232 7.61 -15.85 30.53
N GLY A 233 8.55 -14.96 30.82
CA GLY A 233 8.76 -14.45 32.19
C GLY A 233 9.57 -13.15 32.23
N HIS A 234 9.28 -12.33 33.24
CA HIS A 234 9.78 -10.97 33.48
C HIS A 234 11.30 -10.88 33.34
N THR A 235 11.81 -10.07 32.40
CA THR A 235 13.15 -9.52 32.54
C THR A 235 13.07 -8.48 33.66
N PRO A 236 13.98 -8.46 34.64
CA PRO A 236 14.10 -7.30 35.53
C PRO A 236 14.21 -6.03 34.68
N ASP A 237 13.58 -4.93 35.09
CA ASP A 237 13.71 -3.61 34.46
C ASP A 237 15.10 -3.02 34.70
N THR A 238 16.15 -3.76 34.37
CA THR A 238 17.50 -3.23 34.29
C THR A 238 17.60 -2.43 33.00
N VAL A 239 17.67 -1.10 33.16
CA VAL A 239 17.99 -0.17 32.09
C VAL A 239 19.29 -0.64 31.42
N TRP A 240 19.25 -0.85 30.11
CA TRP A 240 20.44 -1.17 29.34
C TRP A 240 21.33 0.09 29.31
N ASN A 241 22.41 0.10 30.09
CA ASN A 241 23.28 1.26 30.30
C ASN A 241 24.50 1.32 29.37
N GLY A 242 24.47 0.60 28.24
CA GLY A 242 25.62 0.55 27.33
C GLY A 242 26.87 -0.10 27.96
N PHE A 243 27.84 -0.39 27.11
CA PHE A 243 29.09 -1.09 27.48
C PHE A 243 29.88 -0.35 28.58
N VAL A 244 30.10 -0.98 29.75
CA VAL A 244 31.27 -0.69 30.60
C VAL A 244 32.18 -1.90 30.50
N LYS A 245 33.33 -1.73 29.83
CA LYS A 245 34.41 -2.71 29.85
C LYS A 245 34.93 -2.80 31.30
N ALA A 246 34.78 -3.95 31.94
CA ALA A 246 35.70 -4.36 32.98
C ALA A 246 36.84 -5.13 32.30
N LYS A 247 37.88 -4.40 31.89
CA LYS A 247 39.23 -4.92 31.87
C LYS A 247 39.99 -3.99 32.79
N ASP A 248 40.40 -4.52 33.93
CA ASP A 248 41.72 -4.30 34.54
C ASP A 248 41.80 -5.18 35.79
N GLU A 249 42.29 -6.40 35.60
CA GLU A 249 43.06 -7.12 36.61
C GLU A 249 44.51 -7.21 36.11
N ALA A 250 45.42 -7.05 37.06
CA ALA A 250 46.87 -7.31 37.04
C ALA A 250 47.83 -6.15 36.69
N SER A 251 48.25 -5.44 37.74
CA SER A 251 49.64 -5.07 38.13
C SER A 251 49.51 -4.14 39.35
N VAL A 252 49.95 -4.42 40.58
CA VAL A 252 51.08 -5.16 41.15
C VAL A 252 50.65 -5.71 42.52
#